data_AF-A0A227NFG5-F1
#
_entry.id   AF-A0A227NFG5-F1
#
_cell.length_a   1.000
_cell.length_b   1.000
_cell.length_c   1.000
_cell.angle_alpha   90.00
_cell.angle_beta   90.00
_cell.angle_gamma   90.00
#
_symmetry.space_group_name_H-M   'P 1'
#
loop_
_entity.id
_entity.type
_entity.pdbx_description
1 polymer ?
#
loop_
_entity_poly.entity_id
_entity_poly.type
_entity_poly.pdbx_seq_one_letter_code
_entity_poly.pdbx_strand_id
1 'polypeptide(L)'
;MITKYKHIVFSIIMLVNLPAISQEKKAKQTNLDYTQYVNPYIGSAGHGHVFVGANVPFGAVQLGPVNVFEGWDWCSGYNYASNTILGFTHTHLSGTGIGDLNDILLLPVSGKVPLTKGTKEDMTTGYGSYFSHKNEVSKAGYYSVLLDKYKIKAELTASERVGFHKYTFNATTDNHVLLDLADGIGWDKPVKTFIKKLNE
;
A
#
# COMPACT_ATOMS: atom_id res chain seq x y z
N MET A 1 -85.63 -58.42 14.93
CA MET A 1 -85.26 -57.76 13.66
C MET A 1 -85.71 -56.31 13.75
N ILE A 2 -84.88 -55.35 14.19
CA ILE A 2 -83.74 -54.68 13.49
C ILE A 2 -84.25 -54.01 12.18
N THR A 3 -84.20 -52.70 11.91
CA THR A 3 -83.78 -51.46 12.61
C THR A 3 -84.33 -50.26 11.84
N LYS A 4 -84.62 -49.12 12.50
CA LYS A 4 -84.93 -47.81 11.89
C LYS A 4 -83.66 -47.00 11.60
N TYR A 5 -83.65 -46.29 10.48
CA TYR A 5 -82.60 -45.38 10.02
C TYR A 5 -82.30 -44.24 11.02
N LYS A 6 -81.01 -43.89 11.15
CA LYS A 6 -80.53 -42.60 11.65
C LYS A 6 -79.49 -42.05 10.67
N HIS A 7 -79.80 -40.91 10.06
CA HIS A 7 -78.87 -40.12 9.26
C HIS A 7 -77.83 -39.48 10.18
N ILE A 8 -76.55 -39.75 9.93
CA ILE A 8 -75.43 -39.04 10.56
C ILE A 8 -74.83 -38.14 9.48
N VAL A 9 -74.99 -36.83 9.65
CA VAL A 9 -74.32 -35.82 8.82
C VAL A 9 -72.90 -35.66 9.34
N PHE A 10 -71.92 -36.07 8.55
CA PHE A 10 -70.49 -35.83 8.85
C PHE A 10 -70.09 -34.48 8.23
N SER A 11 -69.96 -33.44 9.05
CA SER A 11 -69.34 -32.19 8.64
C SER A 11 -67.83 -32.38 8.54
N ILE A 12 -67.30 -32.33 7.32
CA ILE A 12 -65.86 -32.31 7.05
C ILE A 12 -65.35 -30.89 7.32
N ILE A 13 -64.62 -30.70 8.42
CA ILE A 13 -63.84 -29.48 8.66
C ILE A 13 -62.52 -29.65 7.91
N MET A 14 -62.38 -28.93 6.79
CA MET A 14 -61.12 -28.87 6.03
C MET A 14 -60.18 -27.86 6.73
N LEU A 15 -59.22 -28.37 7.50
CA LEU A 15 -58.13 -27.56 8.07
C LEU A 15 -57.16 -27.16 6.96
N VAL A 16 -57.27 -25.91 6.50
CA VAL A 16 -56.32 -25.31 5.57
C VAL A 16 -55.04 -24.97 6.34
N ASN A 17 -54.04 -25.85 6.24
CA ASN A 17 -52.67 -25.54 6.68
C ASN A 17 -52.05 -24.55 5.69
N LEU A 18 -52.13 -23.25 5.98
CA LEU A 18 -51.29 -22.27 5.30
C LEU A 18 -49.85 -22.42 5.82
N PRO A 19 -48.85 -22.72 4.97
CA PRO A 19 -47.46 -22.59 5.39
C PRO A 19 -47.20 -21.11 5.66
N ALA A 20 -46.99 -20.77 6.93
CA ALA A 20 -46.43 -19.50 7.32
C ALA A 20 -45.02 -19.43 6.70
N ILE A 21 -44.90 -18.78 5.54
CA ILE A 21 -43.63 -18.36 4.98
C ILE A 21 -43.07 -17.35 5.98
N SER A 22 -42.22 -17.84 6.89
CA SER A 22 -41.27 -17.02 7.61
C SER A 22 -40.30 -16.46 6.57
N GLN A 23 -40.57 -15.26 6.08
CA GLN A 23 -39.54 -14.47 5.44
C GLN A 23 -38.55 -14.03 6.53
N GLU A 24 -37.54 -14.85 6.78
CA GLU A 24 -36.33 -14.35 7.41
C GLU A 24 -35.79 -13.22 6.53
N LYS A 25 -35.97 -11.97 6.96
CA LYS A 25 -35.20 -10.85 6.45
C LYS A 25 -33.73 -11.16 6.76
N LYS A 26 -33.00 -11.73 5.79
CA LYS A 26 -31.53 -11.70 5.82
C LYS A 26 -31.13 -10.23 5.98
N ALA A 27 -30.63 -9.88 7.15
CA ALA A 27 -30.07 -8.56 7.40
C ALA A 27 -29.00 -8.33 6.32
N LYS A 28 -29.17 -7.25 5.55
CA LYS A 28 -28.20 -6.84 4.54
C LYS A 28 -26.96 -6.39 5.32
N GLN A 29 -25.98 -7.29 5.48
CA GLN A 29 -24.72 -6.96 6.12
C GLN A 29 -24.03 -5.92 5.26
N THR A 30 -24.15 -4.65 5.64
CA THR A 30 -23.38 -3.56 5.07
C THR A 30 -21.94 -3.77 5.53
N ASN A 31 -21.12 -4.36 4.68
CA ASN A 31 -19.68 -4.44 4.91
C ASN A 31 -19.13 -3.01 4.83
N LEU A 32 -19.08 -2.34 5.98
CA LEU A 32 -18.52 -1.01 6.11
C LEU A 32 -17.00 -1.12 5.98
N ASP A 33 -16.45 -0.53 4.93
CA ASP A 33 -15.01 -0.44 4.75
C ASP A 33 -14.47 0.76 5.54
N TYR A 34 -13.93 0.52 6.74
CA TYR A 34 -13.35 1.60 7.55
C TYR A 34 -12.04 2.16 6.98
N THR A 35 -11.36 1.44 6.09
CA THR A 35 -10.07 1.89 5.55
C THR A 35 -10.21 3.16 4.71
N GLN A 36 -11.40 3.43 4.18
CA GLN A 36 -11.71 4.64 3.41
C GLN A 36 -11.54 5.94 4.23
N TYR A 37 -11.58 5.86 5.55
CA TYR A 37 -11.42 7.02 6.44
C TYR A 37 -9.95 7.31 6.80
N VAL A 38 -9.03 6.40 6.47
CA VAL A 38 -7.60 6.57 6.74
C VAL A 38 -7.00 7.45 5.64
N ASN A 39 -6.39 8.57 6.04
CA ASN A 39 -5.58 9.40 5.17
C ASN A 39 -4.11 9.36 5.62
N PRO A 40 -3.25 8.55 4.97
CA PRO A 40 -1.84 8.42 5.35
C PRO A 40 -1.02 9.71 5.22
N TYR A 41 -1.51 10.73 4.50
CA TYR A 41 -0.78 11.98 4.34
C TYR A 41 -0.86 12.91 5.56
N ILE A 42 -1.80 12.67 6.49
CA ILE A 42 -1.94 13.50 7.69
C ILE A 42 -0.68 13.35 8.56
N GLY A 43 0.04 14.45 8.76
CA GLY A 43 1.32 14.46 9.50
C GLY A 43 2.56 14.15 8.66
N SER A 44 2.41 13.99 7.34
CA SER A 44 3.55 13.75 6.42
C SER A 44 4.22 15.04 5.92
N ALA A 45 3.68 16.21 6.26
CA ALA A 45 4.30 17.51 5.99
C ALA A 45 4.84 18.14 7.28
N GLY A 46 5.87 18.98 7.16
CA GLY A 46 6.48 19.65 8.31
C GLY A 46 6.90 18.66 9.40
N HIS A 47 6.59 18.97 10.66
CA HIS A 47 7.18 18.32 11.84
C HIS A 47 6.51 17.02 12.30
N GLY A 48 5.59 16.45 11.53
CA GLY A 48 4.87 15.24 11.95
C GLY A 48 5.68 13.96 11.76
N HIS A 49 6.49 13.92 10.69
CA HIS A 49 7.41 12.82 10.35
C HIS A 49 6.72 11.45 10.30
N VAL A 50 5.46 11.37 9.91
CA VAL A 50 4.82 10.07 9.73
C VAL A 50 5.40 9.37 8.49
N PHE A 51 5.42 8.05 8.52
CA PHE A 51 5.70 7.24 7.35
C PHE A 51 4.53 7.35 6.35
N VAL A 52 4.86 7.43 5.06
CA VAL A 52 3.90 7.29 3.95
C VAL A 52 4.33 6.09 3.12
N GLY A 53 3.41 5.15 2.88
CA GLY A 53 3.66 3.97 2.08
C GLY A 53 2.70 2.84 2.44
N ALA A 54 3.07 1.62 2.09
CA ALA A 54 2.30 0.43 2.38
C ALA A 54 2.85 -0.35 3.59
N ASN A 55 2.00 -0.54 4.60
CA ASN A 55 2.23 -1.44 5.71
C ASN A 55 0.91 -2.02 6.21
N VAL A 56 0.98 -3.18 6.85
CA VAL A 56 -0.11 -3.72 7.67
C VAL A 56 0.02 -3.23 9.12
N PRO A 57 -1.04 -3.28 9.94
CA PRO A 57 -0.94 -2.98 11.36
C PRO A 57 0.20 -3.78 12.02
N PHE A 58 1.13 -3.08 12.67
CA PHE A 58 2.29 -3.67 13.36
C PHE A 58 3.25 -4.48 12.46
N GLY A 59 3.18 -4.30 11.13
CA GLY A 59 4.11 -4.93 10.20
C GLY A 59 5.54 -4.42 10.40
N ALA A 60 6.52 -5.33 10.28
CA ALA A 60 7.93 -5.03 10.33
C ALA A 60 8.44 -4.38 9.04
N VAL A 61 7.74 -4.59 7.92
CA VAL A 61 8.01 -3.91 6.65
C VAL A 61 7.11 -2.69 6.52
N GLN A 62 7.74 -1.54 6.27
CA GLN A 62 7.09 -0.29 5.90
C GLN A 62 7.59 0.07 4.50
N LEU A 63 6.89 -0.38 3.46
CA LEU A 63 7.35 -0.24 2.08
C LEU A 63 6.86 1.08 1.49
N GLY A 64 7.75 2.05 1.25
CA GLY A 64 7.32 3.40 0.85
C GLY A 64 8.37 4.20 0.09
N PRO A 65 7.96 5.36 -0.49
CA PRO A 65 8.84 6.29 -1.18
C PRO A 65 9.84 6.96 -0.25
N VAL A 66 11.00 7.27 -0.82
CA VAL A 66 12.06 8.06 -0.17
C VAL A 66 12.30 9.31 -0.99
N ASN A 67 12.21 10.49 -0.40
CA ASN A 67 12.58 11.74 -1.05
C ASN A 67 14.09 12.00 -0.92
N VAL A 68 14.59 13.01 -1.61
CA VAL A 68 15.88 13.61 -1.24
C VAL A 68 15.78 14.12 0.20
N PHE A 69 16.77 13.80 1.03
CA PHE A 69 16.81 14.28 2.41
C PHE A 69 17.14 15.78 2.43
N GLU A 70 16.20 16.59 2.94
CA GLU A 70 16.34 18.05 2.98
C GLU A 70 16.50 18.62 4.40
N GLY A 71 16.61 17.76 5.41
CA GLY A 71 16.81 18.15 6.80
C GLY A 71 15.90 17.40 7.76
N TRP A 72 15.77 17.94 8.97
CA TRP A 72 15.06 17.30 10.08
C TRP A 72 13.62 16.87 9.74
N ASP A 73 12.90 17.68 8.96
CA ASP A 73 11.52 17.38 8.57
C ASP A 73 11.37 16.14 7.67
N TRP A 74 12.48 15.58 7.17
CA TRP A 74 12.53 14.38 6.33
C TRP A 74 12.90 13.12 7.12
N CYS A 75 12.88 13.12 8.46
CA CYS A 75 13.31 11.97 9.28
C CYS A 75 12.61 10.62 8.96
N SER A 76 11.42 10.63 8.38
CA SER A 76 10.70 9.41 8.00
C SER A 76 10.97 8.93 6.58
N GLY A 77 11.88 9.58 5.86
CA GLY A 77 12.17 9.31 4.44
C GLY A 77 11.27 10.08 3.48
N TYR A 78 10.12 10.57 3.93
CA TYR A 78 9.15 11.28 3.12
C TYR A 78 8.66 12.57 3.79
N ASN A 79 8.59 13.65 3.02
CA ASN A 79 7.87 14.86 3.38
C ASN A 79 6.97 15.30 2.23
N TYR A 80 5.70 15.56 2.50
CA TYR A 80 4.71 15.96 1.49
C TYR A 80 5.04 17.30 0.81
N ALA A 81 5.94 18.11 1.35
CA ALA A 81 6.42 19.31 0.65
C ALA A 81 7.38 18.98 -0.50
N SER A 82 7.94 17.77 -0.55
CA SER A 82 8.87 17.33 -1.59
C SER A 82 8.15 16.87 -2.85
N ASN A 83 8.84 17.01 -3.98
CA ASN A 83 8.42 16.51 -5.29
C ASN A 83 9.43 15.51 -5.86
N THR A 84 10.28 14.92 -5.02
CA THR A 84 11.35 14.01 -5.43
C THR A 84 11.13 12.61 -4.87
N ILE A 85 11.48 11.57 -5.63
CA ILE A 85 11.57 10.19 -5.16
C ILE A 85 12.90 9.61 -5.63
N LEU A 86 13.72 9.16 -4.69
CA LEU A 86 14.97 8.44 -4.94
C LEU A 86 14.72 6.96 -5.24
N GLY A 87 13.70 6.38 -4.59
CA GLY A 87 13.30 5.00 -4.76
C GLY A 87 12.31 4.60 -3.67
N PHE A 88 12.23 3.29 -3.41
CA PHE A 88 11.33 2.71 -2.42
C PHE A 88 12.10 1.78 -1.49
N THR A 89 12.11 2.10 -0.19
CA THR A 89 12.80 1.35 0.86
C THR A 89 11.82 0.56 1.72
N HIS A 90 12.32 -0.44 2.45
CA HIS A 90 11.49 -1.47 3.09
C HIS A 90 11.30 -1.26 4.60
N THR A 91 12.05 -0.34 5.20
CA THR A 91 12.08 -0.09 6.64
C THR A 91 12.02 1.41 6.90
N HIS A 92 11.11 1.82 7.78
CA HIS A 92 10.92 3.23 8.14
C HIS A 92 10.48 3.40 9.58
N LEU A 93 10.90 4.50 10.20
CA LEU A 93 10.36 4.96 11.47
C LEU A 93 9.28 6.02 11.23
N SER A 94 8.21 5.99 12.04
CA SER A 94 7.07 6.89 11.90
C SER A 94 6.92 7.74 13.17
N GLY A 95 7.06 9.05 13.01
CA GLY A 95 6.87 10.06 14.06
C GLY A 95 8.11 10.31 14.93
N THR A 96 9.30 9.92 14.47
CA THR A 96 10.55 10.12 15.23
C THR A 96 11.15 11.51 15.00
N GLY A 97 11.89 12.01 15.98
CA GLY A 97 12.68 13.25 15.84
C GLY A 97 14.10 13.04 15.30
N ILE A 98 14.44 11.81 14.93
CA ILE A 98 15.76 11.37 14.45
C ILE A 98 15.52 10.32 13.36
N GLY A 99 16.24 10.44 12.24
CA GLY A 99 16.21 9.48 11.14
C GLY A 99 17.12 8.28 11.42
N ASP A 100 16.63 7.11 11.01
CA ASP A 100 17.30 5.79 11.01
C ASP A 100 16.51 4.90 10.02
N LEU A 101 16.95 3.66 9.79
CA LEU A 101 16.39 2.72 8.80
C LEU A 101 16.53 3.26 7.36
N ASN A 102 15.45 3.26 6.58
CA ASN A 102 15.47 3.60 5.16
C ASN A 102 16.31 2.60 4.33
N ASP A 103 16.19 1.31 4.67
CA ASP A 103 17.03 0.25 4.10
C ASP A 103 16.45 -0.36 2.82
N ILE A 104 17.36 -0.88 1.98
CA ILE A 104 17.06 -1.64 0.76
C ILE A 104 16.23 -0.80 -0.21
N LEU A 105 16.89 0.14 -0.90
CA LEU A 105 16.25 1.00 -1.88
C LEU A 105 16.12 0.27 -3.21
N LEU A 106 14.88 0.18 -3.72
CA LEU A 106 14.59 -0.26 -5.07
C LEU A 106 14.03 0.90 -5.91
N LEU A 107 14.51 1.03 -7.15
CA LEU A 107 14.00 2.00 -8.10
C LEU A 107 13.81 1.34 -9.48
N PRO A 108 12.60 1.33 -10.06
CA PRO A 108 12.42 0.91 -11.43
C PRO A 108 12.93 2.00 -12.39
N VAL A 109 13.71 1.59 -13.39
CA VAL A 109 14.37 2.49 -14.35
C VAL A 109 14.15 1.96 -15.77
N SER A 110 13.87 2.86 -16.71
CA SER A 110 13.93 2.57 -18.14
C SER A 110 15.09 3.34 -18.76
N GLY A 111 15.84 2.70 -19.66
CA GLY A 111 17.01 3.28 -20.30
C GLY A 111 18.29 3.13 -19.46
N LYS A 112 19.24 4.04 -19.71
CA LYS A 112 20.53 4.09 -19.00
C LYS A 112 20.31 4.21 -17.49
N VAL A 113 20.87 3.26 -16.74
CA VAL A 113 20.83 3.23 -15.26
C VAL A 113 21.90 4.16 -14.67
N PRO A 114 21.52 5.23 -13.95
CA PRO A 114 22.47 6.05 -13.20
C PRO A 114 22.84 5.33 -11.90
N LEU A 115 24.12 5.36 -11.52
CA LEU A 115 24.61 4.70 -10.29
C LEU A 115 24.94 5.69 -9.16
N THR A 116 24.63 6.96 -9.35
CA THR A 116 24.79 8.02 -8.36
C THR A 116 23.42 8.59 -8.02
N LYS A 117 23.18 8.89 -6.75
CA LYS A 117 21.94 9.49 -6.28
C LYS A 117 21.70 10.87 -6.92
N GLY A 118 20.47 11.15 -7.35
CA GLY A 118 20.06 12.48 -7.80
C GLY A 118 19.93 13.47 -6.64
N THR A 119 19.96 14.76 -6.94
CA THR A 119 19.69 15.82 -5.96
C THR A 119 18.31 16.44 -6.22
N LYS A 120 17.85 17.29 -5.31
CA LYS A 120 16.60 18.02 -5.50
C LYS A 120 16.64 18.88 -6.76
N GLU A 121 17.79 19.47 -7.06
CA GLU A 121 18.01 20.37 -8.19
C GLU A 121 18.28 19.61 -9.50
N ASP A 122 18.86 18.41 -9.41
CA ASP A 122 19.19 17.60 -10.58
C ASP A 122 18.88 16.10 -10.36
N MET A 123 17.68 15.72 -10.80
CA MET A 123 17.27 14.32 -10.95
C MET A 123 17.63 13.74 -12.32
N THR A 124 18.21 14.51 -13.23
CA THR A 124 18.47 14.04 -14.60
C THR A 124 19.72 13.18 -14.68
N THR A 125 20.79 13.58 -14.00
CA THR A 125 22.10 12.91 -14.03
C THR A 125 22.20 11.74 -13.05
N GLY A 126 21.54 11.83 -11.90
CA GLY A 126 21.46 10.77 -10.90
C GLY A 126 20.21 9.88 -11.01
N TYR A 127 20.15 8.83 -10.20
CA TYR A 127 18.94 8.02 -10.04
C TYR A 127 17.92 8.77 -9.19
N GLY A 128 16.66 8.35 -9.29
CA GLY A 128 15.51 9.06 -8.75
C GLY A 128 14.70 9.75 -9.84
N SER A 129 13.61 10.38 -9.44
CA SER A 129 12.64 11.01 -10.32
C SER A 129 11.92 12.13 -9.58
N TYR A 130 11.52 13.17 -10.31
CA TYR A 130 10.42 14.01 -9.83
C TYR A 130 9.10 13.22 -9.88
N PHE A 131 8.12 13.69 -9.10
CA PHE A 131 6.74 13.22 -9.17
C PHE A 131 5.78 14.38 -8.84
N SER A 132 4.49 14.13 -9.02
CA SER A 132 3.43 15.04 -8.60
C SER A 132 2.43 14.31 -7.71
N HIS A 133 1.99 14.94 -6.61
CA HIS A 133 0.91 14.40 -5.76
C HIS A 133 -0.40 14.16 -6.52
N LYS A 134 -0.60 14.80 -7.69
CA LYS A 134 -1.74 14.51 -8.58
C LYS A 134 -1.73 13.07 -9.11
N ASN A 135 -0.55 12.48 -9.22
CA ASN A 135 -0.32 11.12 -9.69
C ASN A 135 0.15 10.21 -8.55
N GLU A 136 -0.11 10.59 -7.30
CA GLU A 136 0.26 9.85 -6.10
C GLU A 136 -1.00 9.42 -5.34
N VAL A 137 -1.03 8.17 -4.91
CA VAL A 137 -2.12 7.58 -4.15
C VAL A 137 -1.56 6.83 -2.96
N SER A 138 -1.99 7.19 -1.76
CA SER A 138 -1.68 6.49 -0.52
C SER A 138 -2.95 6.12 0.22
N LYS A 139 -3.07 4.85 0.60
CA LYS A 139 -4.21 4.26 1.31
C LYS A 139 -3.68 3.23 2.31
N ALA A 140 -4.52 2.80 3.26
CA ALA A 140 -4.14 1.74 4.18
C ALA A 140 -3.64 0.49 3.40
N GLY A 141 -2.38 0.10 3.62
CA GLY A 141 -1.75 -1.06 2.98
C GLY A 141 -1.38 -0.90 1.50
N TYR A 142 -1.50 0.30 0.90
CA TYR A 142 -1.22 0.50 -0.51
C TYR A 142 -0.64 1.89 -0.82
N TYR A 143 0.39 1.91 -1.66
CA TYR A 143 0.97 3.14 -2.20
C TYR A 143 1.14 3.04 -3.71
N SER A 144 0.96 4.14 -4.43
CA SER A 144 1.28 4.23 -5.85
C SER A 144 1.69 5.62 -6.27
N VAL A 145 2.63 5.70 -7.20
CA VAL A 145 3.08 6.96 -7.78
C VAL A 145 3.51 6.76 -9.23
N LEU A 146 3.37 7.81 -10.05
CA LEU A 146 4.01 7.89 -11.35
C LEU A 146 5.37 8.58 -11.22
N LEU A 147 6.44 7.89 -11.63
CA LEU A 147 7.78 8.46 -11.71
C LEU A 147 7.93 9.23 -13.03
N ASP A 148 7.98 10.55 -12.96
CA ASP A 148 7.95 11.41 -14.14
C ASP A 148 9.14 11.22 -15.08
N LYS A 149 10.33 10.94 -14.54
CA LYS A 149 11.56 10.75 -15.34
C LYS A 149 11.45 9.50 -16.22
N TYR A 150 11.02 8.39 -15.63
CA TYR A 150 11.01 7.09 -16.29
C TYR A 150 9.67 6.77 -16.95
N LYS A 151 8.61 7.55 -16.65
CA LYS A 151 7.22 7.25 -17.03
C LYS A 151 6.81 5.86 -16.59
N ILE A 152 7.22 5.46 -15.39
CA ILE A 152 6.90 4.17 -14.79
C ILE A 152 5.92 4.41 -13.65
N LYS A 153 4.82 3.65 -13.63
CA LYS A 153 3.93 3.61 -12.48
C LYS A 153 4.42 2.56 -11.50
N ALA A 154 4.71 2.98 -10.27
CA ALA A 154 4.98 2.08 -9.16
C ALA A 154 3.73 1.87 -8.31
N GLU A 155 3.52 0.63 -7.87
CA GLU A 155 2.45 0.22 -6.96
C GLU A 155 3.04 -0.72 -5.93
N LEU A 156 2.80 -0.43 -4.65
CA LEU A 156 3.42 -1.08 -3.51
C LEU A 156 2.34 -1.61 -2.56
N THR A 157 2.55 -2.80 -2.02
CA THR A 157 1.78 -3.32 -0.88
C THR A 157 2.70 -4.14 0.02
N ALA A 158 2.27 -4.47 1.23
CA ALA A 158 3.08 -5.22 2.18
C ALA A 158 2.25 -6.21 2.98
N SER A 159 2.90 -7.29 3.43
CA SER A 159 2.46 -8.13 4.54
C SER A 159 3.22 -7.74 5.82
N GLU A 160 3.14 -8.55 6.87
CA GLU A 160 3.89 -8.30 8.10
C GLU A 160 5.41 -8.21 7.88
N ARG A 161 5.98 -8.95 6.91
CA ARG A 161 7.45 -9.09 6.73
C ARG A 161 7.90 -9.13 5.27
N VAL A 162 7.00 -8.86 4.32
CA VAL A 162 7.29 -8.93 2.88
C VAL A 162 6.71 -7.70 2.20
N GLY A 163 7.52 -7.01 1.40
CA GLY A 163 7.09 -5.96 0.48
C GLY A 163 6.84 -6.52 -0.91
N PHE A 164 5.77 -6.08 -1.56
CA PHE A 164 5.43 -6.42 -2.94
C PHE A 164 5.47 -5.17 -3.80
N HIS A 165 6.16 -5.26 -4.94
CA HIS A 165 6.29 -4.19 -5.92
C HIS A 165 5.65 -4.63 -7.23
N LYS A 166 4.86 -3.75 -7.84
CA LYS A 166 4.39 -3.87 -9.21
C LYS A 166 4.78 -2.61 -9.96
N TYR A 167 5.57 -2.77 -11.00
CA TYR A 167 6.01 -1.69 -11.87
C TYR A 167 5.38 -1.83 -13.25
N THR A 168 4.75 -0.77 -13.73
CA THR A 168 4.21 -0.71 -15.10
C THR A 168 5.17 0.13 -15.95
N PHE A 169 6.00 -0.55 -16.73
CA PHE A 169 6.94 0.06 -17.66
C PHE A 169 6.22 0.43 -18.97
N ASN A 170 6.41 1.66 -19.43
CA ASN A 170 5.91 2.09 -20.75
C ASN A 170 6.90 1.75 -21.88
N ALA A 171 8.19 1.57 -21.57
CA ALA A 171 9.19 1.11 -22.52
C ALA A 171 9.13 -0.42 -22.67
N THR A 172 9.31 -0.91 -23.91
CA THR A 172 9.28 -2.34 -24.22
C THR A 172 10.65 -3.01 -24.05
N THR A 173 11.73 -2.24 -23.94
CA THR A 173 13.11 -2.71 -23.83
C THR A 173 13.90 -1.86 -22.83
N ASP A 174 15.02 -2.40 -22.33
CA ASP A 174 15.95 -1.69 -21.44
C ASP A 174 15.31 -1.25 -20.10
N ASN A 175 14.57 -2.18 -19.49
CA ASN A 175 13.93 -2.01 -18.19
C ASN A 175 14.77 -2.68 -17.09
N HIS A 176 14.97 -1.96 -16.00
CA HIS A 176 15.82 -2.35 -14.88
C HIS A 176 15.12 -2.11 -13.55
N VAL A 177 15.58 -2.81 -12.52
CA VAL A 177 15.33 -2.44 -11.13
C VAL A 177 16.69 -2.19 -10.50
N LEU A 178 16.97 -0.93 -10.18
CA LEU A 178 18.16 -0.53 -9.44
C LEU A 178 17.97 -0.92 -7.98
N LEU A 179 19.01 -1.52 -7.39
CA LEU A 179 19.11 -1.82 -5.96
C LEU A 179 20.27 -1.03 -5.37
N ASP A 180 19.95 -0.14 -4.43
CA ASP A 180 20.94 0.57 -3.62
C ASP A 180 20.90 0.04 -2.18
N LEU A 181 22.00 -0.58 -1.76
CA LEU A 181 22.23 -1.07 -0.41
C LEU A 181 23.11 -0.14 0.42
N ALA A 182 23.51 1.01 -0.13
CA ALA A 182 24.30 2.02 0.55
C ALA A 182 23.45 3.24 0.97
N ASP A 183 22.19 3.30 0.50
CA ASP A 183 21.25 4.35 0.91
C ASP A 183 21.03 4.36 2.43
N GLY A 184 20.72 5.53 2.96
CA GLY A 184 20.51 5.80 4.37
C GLY A 184 19.93 7.20 4.54
N ILE A 185 19.52 7.55 5.77
CA ILE A 185 18.79 8.79 6.03
C ILE A 185 19.54 9.75 6.94
N GLY A 186 19.73 10.98 6.46
CA GLY A 186 20.46 12.02 7.18
C GLY A 186 21.90 11.61 7.49
N TRP A 187 22.18 11.30 8.75
CA TRP A 187 23.49 10.84 9.23
C TRP A 187 23.65 9.32 9.24
N ASP A 188 22.54 8.59 9.15
CA ASP A 188 22.59 7.14 9.17
C ASP A 188 23.16 6.59 7.86
N LYS A 189 23.93 5.51 7.99
CA LYS A 189 24.53 4.81 6.86
C LYS A 189 24.83 3.37 7.26
N PRO A 190 24.67 2.43 6.32
CA PRO A 190 25.01 1.05 6.59
C PRO A 190 26.52 0.88 6.82
N VAL A 191 26.87 0.05 7.80
CA VAL A 191 28.28 -0.29 8.10
C VAL A 191 28.84 -1.29 7.08
N LYS A 192 28.03 -2.28 6.67
CA LYS A 192 28.42 -3.31 5.72
C LYS A 192 27.19 -3.87 5.02
N THR A 193 27.19 -3.84 3.70
CA THR A 193 26.16 -4.50 2.87
C THR A 193 26.79 -5.41 1.84
N PHE A 194 26.05 -6.43 1.42
CA PHE A 194 26.45 -7.36 0.37
C PHE A 194 25.23 -8.03 -0.24
N ILE A 195 25.35 -8.43 -1.50
CA ILE A 195 24.40 -9.30 -2.19
C ILE A 195 25.09 -10.64 -2.40
N LYS A 196 24.40 -11.73 -2.07
CA LYS A 196 24.86 -13.08 -2.37
C LYS A 196 23.79 -13.80 -3.17
N LYS A 197 24.09 -14.14 -4.43
CA LYS A 197 23.29 -15.10 -5.20
C LYS A 197 23.45 -16.48 -4.56
N LEU A 198 22.35 -17.06 -4.09
CA LEU A 198 22.38 -18.37 -3.44
C LEU A 198 22.15 -19.51 -4.45
N ASN A 199 21.24 -19.29 -5.41
CA ASN A 199 20.82 -20.26 -6.41
C ASN A 199 20.68 -19.57 -7.79
N GLU A 200 20.57 -20.37 -8.86
CA GLU A 200 20.35 -19.88 -10.24
C GLU A 200 18.94 -19.44 -10.55
#